data_AF-A0A1B9NTJ4-F1
#
_entry.id   AF-A0A1B9NTJ4-F1
#
_cell.length_a   1.000
_cell.length_b   1.000
_cell.length_c   1.000
_cell.angle_alpha   90.00
_cell.angle_beta   90.00
_cell.angle_gamma   90.00
#
_symmetry.space_group_name_H-M   'P 1'
#
loop_
_entity.id
_entity.type
_entity.pdbx_description
1 polymer ?
#
loop_
_entity_poly.entity_id
_entity_poly.type
_entity_poly.pdbx_seq_one_letter_code
_entity_poly.pdbx_strand_id
1 'polypeptide(L)' 'MTTQIIKEKINQATELADQLRKIMLEINSAACEEMTRKEKESLSATEEMLLSEMIAPSIRTASELHGRLTCLDNIYNGEA' A
#
# COMPACT_ATOMS: atom_id res chain seq x y z
N MET A 1 -4.06 -26.82 11.14
CA MET A 1 -4.83 -25.65 10.65
C MET A 1 -5.89 -26.17 9.69
N THR A 2 -7.16 -25.77 9.85
CA THR A 2 -8.24 -26.24 8.97
C THR A 2 -8.31 -25.38 7.70
N THR A 3 -8.92 -25.90 6.63
CA THR A 3 -9.13 -25.16 5.38
C THR A 3 -9.89 -23.84 5.60
N GLN A 4 -10.85 -23.83 6.53
CA GLN A 4 -11.57 -22.62 6.91
C GLN A 4 -10.65 -21.57 7.53
N ILE A 5 -9.76 -21.97 8.46
CA ILE A 5 -8.80 -21.04 9.06
C ILE A 5 -7.85 -20.48 8.00
N ILE A 6 -7.44 -21.28 7.00
CA ILE A 6 -6.60 -20.79 5.90
C ILE A 6 -7.31 -19.69 5.12
N LYS A 7 -8.58 -19.90 4.73
CA LYS A 7 -9.40 -18.89 4.03
C LYS A 7 -9.53 -17.60 4.83
N GLU A 8 -9.91 -17.71 6.10
CA GLU A 8 -10.04 -16.55 7.00
C GLU A 8 -8.73 -15.76 7.10
N LYS A 9 -7.58 -16.45 7.14
CA LYS A 9 -6.27 -15.79 7.21
C LYS A 9 -5.84 -15.15 5.89
N ILE A 10 -6.17 -15.75 4.74
CA ILE A 10 -5.94 -15.14 3.43
C ILE A 10 -6.78 -13.87 3.28
N ASN A 11 -8.06 -13.91 3.63
CA ASN A 11 -8.92 -12.73 3.57
C ASN A 11 -8.40 -11.61 4.49
N GLN A 12 -8.09 -11.92 5.75
CA GLN A 12 -7.49 -10.96 6.70
C GLN A 12 -6.20 -10.34 6.16
N ALA A 13 -5.30 -11.15 5.58
CA ALA A 13 -4.07 -10.65 4.99
C ALA A 13 -4.33 -9.74 3.79
N THR A 14 -5.32 -10.09 2.95
CA THR A 14 -5.73 -9.30 1.77
C THR A 14 -6.24 -7.93 2.19
N GLU A 15 -7.14 -7.87 3.17
CA GLU A 15 -7.67 -6.62 3.73
C GLU A 15 -6.56 -5.73 4.30
N LEU A 16 -5.63 -6.31 5.08
CA LEU A 16 -4.51 -5.58 5.65
C LEU A 16 -3.55 -5.05 4.56
N ALA A 17 -3.31 -5.81 3.50
CA ALA A 17 -2.48 -5.37 2.37
C ALA A 17 -3.13 -4.20 1.61
N ASP A 18 -4.45 -4.23 1.43
CA ASP A 18 -5.19 -3.13 0.81
C ASP A 18 -5.16 -1.86 1.68
N GLN A 19 -5.36 -1.99 2.99
CA GLN A 19 -5.27 -0.88 3.94
C GLN A 19 -3.87 -0.26 3.93
N LEU A 20 -2.82 -1.08 3.98
CA LEU A 20 -1.43 -0.63 3.90
C LEU A 20 -1.17 0.15 2.61
N ARG A 21 -1.62 -0.38 1.47
CA ARG A 21 -1.50 0.26 0.16
C ARG A 21 -2.18 1.63 0.13
N LYS A 22 -3.40 1.74 0.68
CA LYS A 22 -4.15 3.01 0.77
C LYS A 22 -3.44 4.04 1.64
N ILE A 23 -3.00 3.64 2.84
CA ILE A 23 -2.27 4.52 3.76
C ILE A 23 -0.96 5.02 3.11
N MET A 24 -0.23 4.15 2.41
CA MET A 24 1.00 4.57 1.72
C MET A 24 0.73 5.57 0.59
N LEU A 25 -0.37 5.41 -0.15
CA LEU A 25 -0.80 6.37 -1.18
C LEU A 25 -1.16 7.74 -0.57
N GLU A 26 -1.86 7.74 0.57
CA GLU A 26 -2.21 8.97 1.30
C GLU A 26 -0.97 9.69 1.79
N ILE A 27 -0.01 8.98 2.41
CA ILE A 27 1.26 9.56 2.86
C ILE A 27 2.02 10.16 1.67
N ASN A 28 2.12 9.45 0.54
CA ASN A 28 2.82 9.97 -0.63
C ASN A 28 2.14 11.22 -1.20
N SER A 29 0.81 11.23 -1.24
CA SER A 29 0.04 12.38 -1.74
C SER A 29 0.25 13.59 -0.84
N ALA A 30 0.18 13.42 0.48
CA ALA A 30 0.46 14.47 1.45
C ALA A 30 1.89 15.02 1.33
N ALA A 31 2.89 14.15 1.12
CA ALA A 31 4.27 14.58 0.89
C ALA A 31 4.40 15.43 -0.39
N CYS A 32 3.77 15.02 -1.50
CA CYS A 32 3.75 15.80 -2.73
C CYS A 32 3.05 17.16 -2.58
N GLU A 33 1.93 17.21 -1.86
CA GLU A 33 1.20 18.45 -1.58
C GLU A 33 2.05 19.42 -0.73
N GLU A 34 2.69 18.91 0.32
CA GLU A 34 3.55 19.68 1.20
C GLU A 34 4.81 20.18 0.49
N MET A 35 5.39 19.38 -0.41
CA MET A 35 6.48 19.79 -1.30
C MET A 35 6.06 20.98 -2.17
N THR A 36 4.89 20.87 -2.82
CA THR A 36 4.33 21.95 -3.64
C THR A 36 4.07 23.23 -2.82
N ARG A 37 3.61 23.09 -1.58
CA ARG A 37 3.40 24.21 -0.65
C ARG A 37 4.72 24.90 -0.30
N LYS A 38 5.72 24.12 0.10
CA LYS A 38 7.06 24.61 0.45
C LYS A 38 7.77 25.29 -0.72
N GLU A 39 7.64 24.76 -1.95
CA GLU A 39 8.16 25.40 -3.16
C GLU A 39 7.57 26.81 -3.38
N LYS A 40 6.24 26.97 -3.21
CA LYS A 40 5.57 28.28 -3.32
C LYS A 40 6.04 29.27 -2.25
N GLU A 41 6.39 28.77 -1.08
CA GLU A 41 6.91 29.55 0.06
C GLU A 41 8.44 29.74 0.00
N SER A 42 9.11 29.24 -1.03
CA SER A 42 10.58 29.21 -1.15
C SER A 42 11.29 28.54 0.04
N LEU A 43 10.65 27.53 0.62
CA LEU A 43 11.18 26.69 1.70
C LEU A 43 11.78 25.39 1.12
N SER A 44 12.66 24.75 1.91
CA SER A 44 13.22 23.45 1.55
C SER A 44 12.20 22.32 1.70
N ALA A 45 12.06 21.48 0.67
CA ALA A 45 11.18 20.31 0.63
C ALA A 45 11.94 18.97 0.61
N THR A 46 13.20 18.96 1.09
CA THR A 46 14.06 17.76 1.09
C THR A 46 13.44 16.58 1.85
N GLU A 47 12.74 16.84 2.95
CA GLU A 47 12.13 15.79 3.77
C GLU A 47 10.98 15.09 3.04
N GLU A 48 10.11 15.86 2.38
CA GLU A 48 8.99 15.35 1.59
C GLU A 48 9.48 14.58 0.35
N MET A 49 10.55 15.07 -0.29
CA MET A 49 11.17 14.41 -1.43
C MET A 49 11.74 13.05 -1.02
N LEU A 50 12.53 13.00 0.05
CA LEU A 50 13.07 11.73 0.58
C LEU A 50 11.96 10.77 0.99
N LEU A 51 10.89 11.27 1.65
CA LEU A 51 9.75 10.45 2.00
C LEU A 51 9.05 9.86 0.76
N SER A 52 8.82 10.67 -0.27
CA SER A 52 8.20 10.22 -1.52
C SER A 52 9.05 9.17 -2.22
N GLU A 53 10.37 9.37 -2.30
CA GLU A 53 11.32 8.41 -2.88
C GLU A 53 11.32 7.07 -2.15
N MET A 54 11.19 7.07 -0.81
CA MET A 54 11.13 5.83 -0.02
C MET A 54 9.77 5.12 -0.13
N ILE A 55 8.67 5.87 -0.22
CA ILE A 55 7.32 5.29 -0.15
C ILE A 55 6.81 4.81 -1.51
N ALA A 56 7.20 5.44 -2.62
CA ALA A 56 6.83 5.02 -3.97
C ALA A 56 7.10 3.52 -4.27
N PRO A 57 8.30 2.96 -4.00
CA PRO A 57 8.54 1.52 -4.17
C PRO A 57 7.73 0.66 -3.18
N SER A 58 7.43 1.19 -1.98
CA SER A 58 6.63 0.51 -0.97
C SER A 58 5.17 0.37 -1.41
N ILE A 59 4.58 1.40 -2.04
CA ILE A 59 3.24 1.36 -2.65
C ILE A 59 3.15 0.25 -3.70
N ARG A 60 4.17 0.17 -4.58
CA ARG A 60 4.24 -0.89 -5.59
C ARG A 60 4.28 -2.27 -4.94
N THR A 61 5.12 -2.45 -3.93
CA THR A 61 5.25 -3.72 -3.20
C THR A 61 3.94 -4.11 -2.51
N ALA A 62 3.25 -3.17 -1.86
CA ALA A 62 1.95 -3.41 -1.23
C ALA A 62 0.87 -3.78 -2.27
N SER A 63 0.91 -3.16 -3.45
CA SER A 63 -0.02 -3.47 -4.55
C SER A 63 0.22 -4.87 -5.13
N GLU A 64 1.48 -5.25 -5.35
CA GLU A 64 1.84 -6.60 -5.80
C GLU A 64 1.46 -7.66 -4.76
N LEU A 65 1.69 -7.38 -3.47
CA LEU A 65 1.29 -8.27 -2.37
C LEU A 65 -0.23 -8.46 -2.33
N HIS A 66 -1.00 -7.37 -2.40
CA HIS A 66 -2.46 -7.42 -2.46
C HIS A 66 -2.94 -8.31 -3.62
N GLY A 67 -2.43 -8.10 -4.83
CA GLY A 67 -2.79 -8.92 -5.99
C GLY A 67 -2.48 -10.41 -5.82
N ARG A 68 -1.33 -10.75 -5.21
CA ARG A 68 -0.98 -12.15 -4.90
C ARG A 68 -1.94 -12.76 -3.87
N LEU A 69 -2.32 -12.01 -2.84
CA LEU A 69 -3.25 -12.47 -1.82
C LEU A 69 -4.67 -12.64 -2.36
N THR A 70 -5.16 -11.73 -3.20
CA THR A 70 -6.44 -11.88 -3.91
C THR A 70 -6.44 -13.13 -4.80
N CYS A 71 -5.35 -13.39 -5.53
CA CYS A 71 -5.22 -14.61 -6.34
C CYS A 71 -5.30 -15.88 -5.47
N LEU A 72 -4.62 -15.88 -4.31
CA LEU A 72 -4.71 -16.99 -3.36
C LEU A 72 -6.12 -17.18 -2.82
N ASP A 73 -6.84 -16.08 -2.52
CA ASP A 73 -8.22 -16.15 -2.07
C ASP A 73 -9.12 -16.82 -3.12
N ASN A 74 -9.01 -16.39 -4.38
CA ASN A 74 -9.76 -16.98 -5.50
C ASN A 74 -9.47 -18.48 -5.65
N ILE A 75 -8.19 -18.89 -5.57
CA ILE A 75 -7.80 -20.31 -5.65
C ILE A 75 -8.44 -21.11 -4.52
N TYR A 76 -8.43 -20.62 -3.30
CA TYR A 76 -9.01 -21.32 -2.15
C TYR A 76 -10.55 -21.29 -2.14
N ASN A 77 -11.17 -20.31 -2.77
CA ASN A 77 -12.62 -20.21 -2.95
C ASN A 77 -13.14 -20.95 -4.19
N GLY A 78 -12.27 -21.43 -5.07
CA GLY A 78 -12.66 -22.14 -6.29
C GLY A 78 -13.16 -21.21 -7.40
N GLU A 79 -12.74 -19.95 -7.36
CA GLU A 79 -13.13 -18.87 -8.28
C GLU A 79 -12.04 -18.57 -9.33
N ALA A 80 -10.98 -19.39 -9.40
CA ALA A 80 -9.80 -19.22 -10.25
C ALA A 80 -9.85 -20.03 -11.55
#